data_AF-A0A7X7H9G2-F1
#
_entry.id   AF-A0A7X7H9G2-F1
#
_cell.length_a   1.000
_cell.length_b   1.000
_cell.length_c   1.000
_cell.angle_alpha   90.00
_cell.angle_beta   90.00
_cell.angle_gamma   90.00
#
_symmetry.space_group_name_H-M   'P 1'
#
loop_
_entity.id
_entity.type
_entity.pdbx_description
1 polymer ?
#
loop_
_entity_poly.entity_id
_entity_poly.type
_entity_poly.pdbx_seq_one_letter_code
_entity_poly.pdbx_strand_id
1 'polypeptide(L)'
;MKIDVLVAEIGSTTTLVNAFDQINTDPVFLGQGMAKTTVTEGDISLGLEAALNDLKRKLKAEHLDIGTTYATSSAAGGLKMTVHGLVYDMTVKAAKEAALGAGANINLITAGKLTARDLEAIRKISPNIIMIAGGVDYGEKETALFNAQEIAKLNLQIPVLYAGNIANQKEVSEIFRNQEEYLYLCSNVYPKIDQLQVDEARKIIQKVFEEHITKA
;
A
#
# COMPACT_ATOMS: atom_id res chain seq x y z
N MET A 1 -29.99 -9.85 18.99
CA MET A 1 -29.42 -11.16 18.62
C MET A 1 -27.94 -11.11 18.89
N LYS A 2 -27.40 -12.10 19.60
CA LYS A 2 -25.98 -12.17 19.92
C LYS A 2 -25.20 -12.70 18.72
N ILE A 3 -24.06 -12.09 18.44
CA ILE A 3 -23.09 -12.49 17.43
C ILE A 3 -21.72 -12.46 18.13
N ASP A 4 -21.04 -13.60 18.20
CA ASP A 4 -19.70 -13.64 18.79
C ASP A 4 -18.67 -12.94 17.87
N VAL A 5 -18.72 -13.21 16.56
CA VAL A 5 -17.82 -12.61 15.57
C VAL A 5 -18.56 -12.12 14.33
N LEU A 6 -18.27 -10.89 13.91
CA LEU A 6 -18.65 -10.35 12.61
C LEU A 6 -17.41 -10.18 11.73
N VAL A 7 -17.45 -10.70 10.50
CA VAL A 7 -16.38 -10.51 9.51
C VAL A 7 -16.90 -9.66 8.37
N ALA A 8 -16.34 -8.45 8.21
CA ALA A 8 -16.63 -7.54 7.12
C ALA A 8 -15.61 -7.70 5.99
N GLU A 9 -16.09 -7.87 4.77
CA GLU A 9 -15.28 -7.89 3.55
C GLU A 9 -15.71 -6.73 2.65
N ILE A 10 -14.87 -5.70 2.59
CA ILE A 10 -15.12 -4.49 1.82
C ILE A 10 -14.41 -4.64 0.47
N GLY A 11 -15.09 -5.27 -0.48
CA GLY A 11 -14.62 -5.44 -1.85
C GLY A 11 -14.71 -4.15 -2.66
N SER A 12 -14.11 -4.10 -3.85
CA SER A 12 -14.20 -2.93 -4.76
C SER A 12 -15.63 -2.61 -5.23
N THR A 13 -16.46 -3.65 -5.42
CA THR A 13 -17.84 -3.51 -5.90
C THR A 13 -18.87 -3.80 -4.81
N THR A 14 -18.56 -4.75 -3.92
CA THR A 14 -19.52 -5.31 -2.97
C THR A 14 -18.92 -5.34 -1.57
N THR A 15 -19.71 -4.91 -0.58
CA THR A 15 -19.40 -5.07 0.84
C THR A 15 -20.24 -6.20 1.41
N LEU A 16 -19.58 -7.17 2.04
CA LEU A 16 -20.19 -8.33 2.68
C LEU A 16 -19.94 -8.27 4.18
N VAL A 17 -20.91 -8.72 4.97
CA VAL A 17 -20.74 -8.97 6.41
C VAL A 17 -21.25 -10.36 6.74
N ASN A 18 -20.42 -11.15 7.42
CA ASN A 18 -20.72 -12.51 7.82
C ASN A 18 -20.79 -12.58 9.35
N ALA A 19 -21.86 -13.15 9.90
CA ALA A 19 -22.05 -13.31 11.33
C ALA A 19 -21.86 -14.75 11.77
N PHE A 20 -21.09 -14.94 12.84
CA PHE A 20 -20.82 -16.23 13.45
C PHE A 20 -21.09 -16.21 14.95
N ASP A 21 -21.54 -17.33 15.49
CA ASP A 21 -21.72 -17.57 16.92
C ASP A 21 -20.94 -18.81 17.36
N GLN A 22 -20.76 -18.99 18.68
CA GLN A 22 -20.14 -20.18 19.27
C GLN A 22 -18.70 -20.45 18.81
N ILE A 23 -17.91 -19.39 18.54
CA ILE A 23 -16.60 -19.52 17.86
C ILE A 23 -15.56 -20.31 18.66
N ASN A 24 -15.72 -20.38 19.98
CA ASN A 24 -14.82 -21.09 20.90
C ASN A 24 -15.24 -22.55 21.11
N THR A 25 -16.31 -23.00 20.47
CA THR A 25 -16.89 -24.34 20.61
C THR A 25 -17.16 -24.92 19.22
N ASP A 26 -18.42 -25.00 18.77
CA ASP A 26 -18.80 -25.39 17.41
C ASP A 26 -19.31 -24.16 16.65
N PRO A 27 -18.49 -23.53 15.80
CA PRO A 27 -18.84 -22.26 15.17
C PRO A 27 -20.08 -22.39 14.26
N VAL A 28 -21.07 -21.54 14.50
CA VAL A 28 -22.30 -21.49 13.72
C VAL A 28 -22.31 -20.25 12.84
N PHE A 29 -22.48 -20.44 11.53
CA PHE A 29 -22.75 -19.34 10.61
C PHE A 29 -24.21 -18.90 10.75
N LEU A 30 -24.43 -17.68 11.23
CA LEU A 30 -25.75 -17.12 11.47
C LEU A 30 -26.36 -16.57 10.18
N GLY A 31 -25.55 -15.91 9.34
CA GLY A 31 -26.01 -15.34 8.08
C GLY A 31 -25.06 -14.30 7.49
N GLN A 32 -25.39 -13.83 6.30
CA GLN A 32 -24.62 -12.84 5.55
C GLN A 32 -25.49 -11.68 5.07
N GLY A 33 -25.00 -10.46 5.30
CA GLY A 33 -25.51 -9.22 4.71
C GLY A 33 -24.64 -8.77 3.55
N MET A 34 -25.24 -8.09 2.58
CA MET A 34 -24.54 -7.58 1.40
C MET A 34 -25.06 -6.20 1.00
N ALA A 35 -24.15 -5.34 0.55
CA ALA A 35 -24.47 -4.07 -0.10
C ALA A 35 -23.44 -3.72 -1.18
N LYS A 36 -23.75 -2.71 -1.99
CA LYS A 36 -22.79 -2.09 -2.90
C LYS A 36 -21.70 -1.38 -2.08
N THR A 37 -20.45 -1.51 -2.49
CA THR A 37 -19.35 -0.73 -1.90
C THR A 37 -19.46 0.74 -2.30
N THR A 38 -19.25 1.62 -1.34
CA THR A 38 -19.43 3.08 -1.46
C THR A 38 -18.10 3.84 -1.52
N VAL A 39 -17.00 3.19 -1.92
CA VAL A 39 -15.69 3.84 -2.02
C VAL A 39 -15.67 4.96 -3.07
N THR A 40 -16.43 4.80 -4.16
CA THR A 40 -16.62 5.84 -5.18
C THR A 40 -17.43 7.03 -4.66
N GLU A 41 -18.13 6.85 -3.53
CA GLU A 41 -18.93 7.87 -2.86
C GLU A 41 -18.10 8.57 -1.76
N GLY A 42 -16.83 8.17 -1.56
CA GLY A 42 -15.89 8.79 -0.62
C GLY A 42 -16.01 8.29 0.83
N ASP A 43 -16.94 7.38 1.13
CA ASP A 43 -17.10 6.83 2.48
C ASP A 43 -17.56 5.36 2.43
N ILE A 44 -16.66 4.45 2.80
CA ILE A 44 -16.93 3.01 2.86
C ILE A 44 -17.89 2.59 3.99
N SER A 45 -18.06 3.45 5.00
CA SER A 45 -18.92 3.18 6.16
C SER A 45 -20.38 3.06 5.76
N LEU A 46 -20.81 3.80 4.73
CA LEU A 46 -22.16 3.74 4.17
C LEU A 46 -22.49 2.35 3.61
N GLY A 47 -21.57 1.75 2.84
CA GLY A 47 -21.71 0.40 2.31
C GLY A 47 -21.71 -0.65 3.41
N LEU A 48 -20.87 -0.48 4.44
CA LEU A 48 -20.84 -1.36 5.60
C LEU A 48 -22.16 -1.31 6.40
N GLU A 49 -22.69 -0.12 6.66
CA GLU A 49 -23.96 0.07 7.35
C GLU A 49 -25.12 -0.56 6.57
N ALA A 50 -25.14 -0.36 5.25
CA ALA A 50 -26.13 -0.99 4.38
C ALA A 50 -26.06 -2.53 4.43
N ALA A 51 -24.85 -3.11 4.43
CA ALA A 51 -24.66 -4.55 4.55
C ALA A 51 -25.11 -5.07 5.92
N LEU A 52 -24.84 -4.34 7.01
CA LEU A 52 -25.32 -4.65 8.35
C LEU A 52 -26.86 -4.60 8.44
N ASN A 53 -27.49 -3.64 7.78
CA ASN A 53 -28.95 -3.53 7.74
C ASN A 53 -29.58 -4.68 6.91
N ASP A 54 -28.95 -5.10 5.82
CA ASP A 54 -29.35 -6.30 5.09
C ASP A 54 -29.25 -7.58 5.96
N LEU A 55 -28.15 -7.72 6.72
CA LEU A 55 -27.98 -8.82 7.67
C LEU A 55 -29.07 -8.83 8.75
N LYS A 56 -29.33 -7.68 9.40
CA LYS A 56 -30.40 -7.52 10.41
C LYS A 56 -31.74 -8.01 9.87
N ARG A 57 -32.09 -7.59 8.66
CA ARG A 57 -33.33 -7.98 7.97
C ARG A 57 -33.39 -9.49 7.74
N LYS A 58 -32.30 -10.11 7.26
CA LYS A 58 -32.24 -11.57 7.01
C LYS A 58 -32.34 -12.38 8.30
N LEU A 59 -31.71 -11.92 9.37
CA LEU A 59 -31.76 -12.54 10.69
C LEU A 59 -33.04 -12.24 11.46
N LYS A 60 -33.91 -11.36 10.93
CA LYS A 60 -35.13 -10.86 11.60
C LYS A 60 -34.83 -10.33 13.01
N ALA A 61 -33.70 -9.63 13.14
CA ALA A 61 -33.22 -9.08 14.40
C ALA A 61 -33.31 -7.56 14.37
N GLU A 62 -33.94 -6.96 15.39
CA GLU A 62 -33.97 -5.51 15.55
C GLU A 62 -32.60 -4.94 15.95
N HIS A 63 -31.86 -5.71 16.77
CA HIS A 63 -30.54 -5.34 17.26
C HIS A 63 -29.55 -6.50 17.10
N LEU A 64 -28.32 -6.18 16.71
CA LEU A 64 -27.18 -7.10 16.66
C LEU A 64 -26.22 -6.70 17.79
N ASP A 65 -26.03 -7.61 18.74
CA ASP A 65 -25.05 -7.46 19.82
C ASP A 65 -23.79 -8.21 19.37
N ILE A 66 -22.79 -7.46 18.91
CA ILE A 66 -21.59 -7.98 18.23
C ILE A 66 -20.43 -7.95 19.22
N GLY A 67 -19.83 -9.11 19.48
CA GLY A 67 -18.64 -9.24 20.33
C GLY A 67 -17.39 -8.67 19.67
N THR A 68 -16.89 -9.33 18.63
CA THR A 68 -15.66 -8.92 17.91
C THR A 68 -15.93 -8.71 16.42
N THR A 69 -15.33 -7.68 15.84
CA THR A 69 -15.41 -7.41 14.40
C THR A 69 -14.03 -7.52 13.76
N TYR A 70 -13.94 -8.28 12.68
CA TYR A 70 -12.79 -8.31 11.78
C TYR A 70 -13.16 -7.67 10.46
N ALA A 71 -12.20 -7.01 9.81
CA ALA A 71 -12.41 -6.40 8.50
C ALA A 71 -11.25 -6.73 7.57
N THR A 72 -11.59 -6.99 6.30
CA THR A 72 -10.66 -6.95 5.17
C THR A 72 -11.20 -5.96 4.14
N SER A 73 -10.30 -5.21 3.49
CA SER A 73 -10.70 -4.21 2.51
C SER A 73 -9.77 -4.23 1.31
N SER A 74 -10.38 -4.31 0.12
CA SER A 74 -9.71 -4.09 -1.17
C SER A 74 -10.26 -2.85 -1.89
N ALA A 75 -11.26 -2.19 -1.30
CA ALA A 75 -11.99 -1.10 -1.92
C ALA A 75 -11.15 0.16 -2.17
N ALA A 76 -10.10 0.41 -1.38
CA ALA A 76 -9.24 1.60 -1.48
C ALA A 76 -8.37 1.69 -2.75
N GLY A 77 -8.63 0.88 -3.79
CA GLY A 77 -7.93 0.94 -5.07
C GLY A 77 -6.57 0.23 -5.11
N GLY A 78 -6.23 -0.49 -4.03
CA GLY A 78 -4.95 -1.19 -3.87
C GLY A 78 -3.76 -0.24 -3.71
N LEU A 79 -2.65 -0.77 -3.22
CA LEU A 79 -1.40 -0.03 -3.07
C LEU A 79 -0.75 0.17 -4.45
N LYS A 80 -1.17 1.20 -5.21
CA LYS A 80 -0.57 1.51 -6.52
C LYS A 80 0.83 2.07 -6.32
N MET A 81 1.82 1.48 -6.97
CA MET A 81 3.22 1.81 -6.73
C MET A 81 4.01 1.92 -8.03
N THR A 82 5.01 2.80 -8.06
CA THR A 82 6.05 2.82 -9.11
C THR A 82 7.41 2.51 -8.52
N VAL A 83 8.23 1.78 -9.27
CA VAL A 83 9.55 1.30 -8.82
C VAL A 83 10.62 1.73 -9.83
N HIS A 84 11.65 2.40 -9.34
CA HIS A 84 12.72 2.95 -10.18
C HIS A 84 14.07 2.51 -9.63
N GLY A 85 14.85 1.80 -10.42
CA GLY A 85 16.16 1.26 -10.00
C GLY A 85 17.27 1.56 -11.01
N LEU A 86 18.49 1.10 -10.70
CA LEU A 86 19.64 1.26 -11.58
C LEU A 86 19.65 0.26 -12.73
N VAL A 87 19.67 -1.05 -12.42
CA VAL A 87 19.69 -2.14 -13.41
C VAL A 87 18.49 -3.05 -13.18
N TYR A 88 17.85 -3.47 -14.27
CA TYR A 88 16.64 -4.29 -14.23
C TYR A 88 16.83 -5.60 -13.45
N ASP A 89 17.89 -6.34 -13.74
CA ASP A 89 18.16 -7.65 -13.14
C ASP A 89 18.77 -7.60 -11.72
N MET A 90 19.05 -6.39 -11.20
CA MET A 90 19.67 -6.19 -9.89
C MET A 90 18.73 -5.41 -8.95
N THR A 91 18.97 -4.10 -8.82
CA THR A 91 18.27 -3.24 -7.84
C THR A 91 16.78 -3.11 -8.15
N VAL A 92 16.39 -3.12 -9.42
CA VAL A 92 14.96 -3.09 -9.81
C VAL A 92 14.27 -4.38 -9.38
N LYS A 93 14.88 -5.54 -9.65
CA LYS A 93 14.37 -6.83 -9.22
C LYS A 93 14.20 -6.88 -7.70
N ALA A 94 15.21 -6.46 -6.93
CA ALA A 94 15.12 -6.42 -5.47
C ALA A 94 13.99 -5.48 -4.96
N ALA A 95 13.87 -4.28 -5.54
CA ALA A 95 12.80 -3.35 -5.19
C ALA A 95 11.41 -3.88 -5.55
N LYS A 96 11.29 -4.56 -6.71
CA LYS A 96 10.06 -5.25 -7.13
C LYS A 96 9.66 -6.35 -6.14
N GLU A 97 10.61 -7.17 -5.67
CA GLU A 97 10.33 -8.20 -4.66
C GLU A 97 9.86 -7.61 -3.32
N ALA A 98 10.43 -6.47 -2.90
CA ALA A 98 9.96 -5.76 -1.72
C ALA A 98 8.52 -5.26 -1.88
N ALA A 99 8.23 -4.61 -3.01
CA ALA A 99 6.92 -4.06 -3.32
C ALA A 99 5.84 -5.15 -3.46
N LEU A 100 6.09 -6.21 -4.24
CA LEU A 100 5.16 -7.32 -4.39
C LEU A 100 4.92 -8.04 -3.06
N GLY A 101 5.98 -8.26 -2.28
CA GLY A 101 5.86 -8.84 -0.94
C GLY A 101 5.08 -7.98 0.05
N ALA A 102 4.93 -6.68 -0.22
CA ALA A 102 4.09 -5.77 0.55
C ALA A 102 2.63 -5.72 0.06
N GLY A 103 2.28 -6.47 -1.00
CA GLY A 103 0.95 -6.45 -1.62
C GLY A 103 0.74 -5.26 -2.58
N ALA A 104 1.81 -4.62 -3.05
CA ALA A 104 1.71 -3.50 -3.98
C ALA A 104 1.25 -3.96 -5.37
N ASN A 105 0.39 -3.17 -5.99
CA ASN A 105 0.08 -3.24 -7.41
C ASN A 105 1.05 -2.32 -8.16
N ILE A 106 2.04 -2.90 -8.83
CA ILE A 106 3.11 -2.13 -9.48
C ILE A 106 2.65 -1.68 -10.87
N ASN A 107 2.44 -0.38 -11.05
CA ASN A 107 1.94 0.22 -12.29
C ASN A 107 3.05 0.69 -13.24
N LEU A 108 4.27 0.90 -12.74
CA LEU A 108 5.42 1.29 -13.55
C LEU A 108 6.71 0.79 -12.92
N ILE A 109 7.58 0.25 -13.77
CA ILE A 109 8.94 -0.16 -13.42
C ILE A 109 9.90 0.48 -14.42
N THR A 110 10.95 1.13 -13.93
CA THR A 110 12.01 1.66 -14.80
C THR A 110 13.40 1.28 -14.27
N ALA A 111 14.36 1.26 -15.19
CA ALA A 111 15.78 1.07 -14.91
C ALA A 111 16.57 2.25 -15.50
N GLY A 112 17.58 2.72 -14.78
CA GLY A 112 18.41 3.85 -15.17
C GLY A 112 17.79 5.20 -14.78
N LYS A 113 18.26 6.26 -15.45
CA LYS A 113 17.77 7.62 -15.24
C LYS A 113 16.37 7.77 -15.83
N LEU A 114 15.46 8.34 -15.05
CA LEU A 114 14.09 8.62 -15.46
C LEU A 114 14.07 9.60 -16.64
N THR A 115 13.31 9.25 -17.67
CA THR A 115 13.07 10.13 -18.81
C THR A 115 11.85 11.02 -18.56
N ALA A 116 11.70 12.08 -19.35
CA ALA A 116 10.50 12.92 -19.30
C ALA A 116 9.20 12.12 -19.50
N ARG A 117 9.23 11.07 -20.34
CA ARG A 117 8.08 10.17 -20.56
C ARG A 117 7.75 9.36 -19.31
N ASP A 118 8.77 8.90 -18.58
CA ASP A 118 8.57 8.16 -17.33
C ASP A 118 7.94 9.08 -16.27
N LEU A 119 8.42 10.32 -16.15
CA LEU A 119 7.86 11.32 -15.24
C LEU A 119 6.40 11.66 -15.56
N GLU A 120 6.05 11.80 -16.84
CA GLU A 120 4.65 11.95 -17.27
C GLU A 120 3.80 10.74 -16.95
N ALA A 121 4.34 9.52 -17.14
CA ALA A 121 3.65 8.29 -16.80
C ALA A 121 3.38 8.20 -15.30
N ILE A 122 4.35 8.54 -14.45
CA ILE A 122 4.17 8.63 -12.99
C ILE A 122 3.00 9.56 -12.65
N ARG A 123 2.95 10.77 -13.24
CA ARG A 123 1.82 11.71 -13.02
C ARG A 123 0.47 11.09 -13.41
N LYS A 124 0.39 10.47 -14.59
CA LYS A 124 -0.85 9.86 -15.11
C LYS A 124 -1.32 8.68 -14.26
N ILE A 125 -0.39 7.87 -13.75
CA ILE A 125 -0.69 6.72 -12.90
C ILE A 125 -1.28 7.18 -11.56
N SER A 126 -0.84 8.33 -11.05
CA SER A 126 -1.19 8.82 -9.71
C SER A 126 -0.99 7.70 -8.66
N PRO A 127 0.26 7.25 -8.45
CA PRO A 127 0.57 6.17 -7.51
C PRO A 127 0.34 6.63 -6.06
N ASN A 128 0.14 5.67 -5.18
CA ASN A 128 0.06 5.90 -3.74
C ASN A 128 1.47 6.01 -3.11
N ILE A 129 2.47 5.36 -3.70
CA ILE A 129 3.85 5.38 -3.24
C ILE A 129 4.82 5.25 -4.41
N ILE A 130 5.97 5.92 -4.34
CA ILE A 130 7.09 5.78 -5.29
C ILE A 130 8.27 5.17 -4.55
N MET A 131 8.95 4.19 -5.16
CA MET A 131 10.21 3.65 -4.63
C MET A 131 11.38 3.92 -5.55
N ILE A 132 12.45 4.43 -4.96
CA ILE A 132 13.74 4.66 -5.59
C ILE A 132 14.75 3.70 -4.97
N ALA A 133 15.29 2.83 -5.81
CA ALA A 133 16.44 1.98 -5.52
C ALA A 133 17.57 2.31 -6.50
N GLY A 134 18.75 1.75 -6.28
CA GLY A 134 19.88 1.94 -7.19
C GLY A 134 21.21 2.00 -6.47
N GLY A 135 22.23 1.44 -7.12
CA GLY A 135 23.54 1.24 -6.54
C GLY A 135 23.57 0.16 -5.46
N VAL A 136 24.67 -0.58 -5.41
CA VAL A 136 25.09 -1.27 -4.19
C VAL A 136 25.60 -0.24 -3.18
N ASP A 137 25.78 -0.62 -1.93
CA ASP A 137 26.31 0.28 -0.91
C ASP A 137 27.72 0.73 -1.27
N TYR A 138 27.93 2.05 -1.19
CA TYR A 138 29.15 2.73 -1.60
C TYR A 138 29.51 2.57 -3.09
N GLY A 139 28.59 2.06 -3.91
CA GLY A 139 28.74 1.88 -5.36
C GLY A 139 28.26 3.09 -6.15
N GLU A 140 27.59 2.82 -7.28
CA GLU A 140 27.01 3.85 -8.14
C GLU A 140 26.04 4.75 -7.35
N LYS A 141 26.14 6.06 -7.58
CA LYS A 141 25.39 7.08 -6.85
C LYS A 141 24.46 7.89 -7.73
N GLU A 142 24.93 8.25 -8.92
CA GLU A 142 24.36 9.32 -9.73
C GLU A 142 22.93 9.05 -10.15
N THR A 143 22.61 7.82 -10.54
CA THR A 143 21.30 7.48 -11.10
C THR A 143 20.20 7.62 -10.05
N ALA A 144 20.45 7.11 -8.84
CA ALA A 144 19.49 7.18 -7.75
C ALA A 144 19.29 8.64 -7.29
N LEU A 145 20.35 9.44 -7.24
CA LEU A 145 20.27 10.87 -6.91
C LEU A 145 19.53 11.67 -7.97
N PHE A 146 19.83 11.42 -9.25
CA PHE A 146 19.13 12.04 -10.37
C PHE A 146 17.63 11.74 -10.32
N ASN A 147 17.27 10.46 -10.12
CA ASN A 147 15.86 10.05 -10.02
C ASN A 147 15.17 10.70 -8.81
N ALA A 148 15.85 10.78 -7.66
CA ALA A 148 15.35 11.47 -6.47
C ALA A 148 15.06 12.95 -6.75
N GLN A 149 15.97 13.65 -7.44
CA GLN A 149 15.77 15.05 -7.82
C GLN A 149 14.58 15.23 -8.75
N GLU A 150 14.46 14.40 -9.79
CA GLU A 150 13.36 14.49 -10.75
C GLU A 150 12.00 14.18 -10.10
N ILE A 151 11.94 13.18 -9.22
CA ILE A 151 10.73 12.84 -8.46
C ILE A 151 10.35 13.97 -7.50
N ALA A 152 11.30 14.53 -6.74
CA ALA A 152 11.03 15.64 -5.83
C ALA A 152 10.49 16.88 -6.57
N LYS A 153 10.98 17.15 -7.78
CA LYS A 153 10.48 18.25 -8.65
C LYS A 153 9.04 18.05 -9.09
N LEU A 154 8.53 16.81 -9.12
CA LEU A 154 7.13 16.57 -9.47
C LEU A 154 6.16 17.12 -8.41
N ASN A 155 6.61 17.23 -7.16
CA ASN A 155 5.88 17.74 -6.00
C ASN A 155 4.49 17.12 -5.85
N LEU A 156 4.44 15.78 -5.88
CA LEU A 156 3.18 15.02 -5.89
C LEU A 156 2.52 14.89 -4.51
N GLN A 157 3.23 15.25 -3.43
CA GLN A 157 2.73 15.10 -2.05
C GLN A 157 2.29 13.66 -1.73
N ILE A 158 3.05 12.68 -2.23
CA ILE A 158 2.85 11.26 -1.96
C ILE A 158 4.14 10.67 -1.38
N PRO A 159 4.03 9.61 -0.55
CA PRO A 159 5.19 8.92 -0.01
C PRO A 159 6.22 8.49 -1.07
N VAL A 160 7.48 8.75 -0.78
CA VAL A 160 8.66 8.30 -1.55
C VAL A 160 9.54 7.47 -0.64
N LEU A 161 9.75 6.20 -0.98
CA LEU A 161 10.67 5.31 -0.29
C LEU A 161 12.01 5.25 -1.02
N TYR A 162 13.08 5.68 -0.35
CA TYR A 162 14.45 5.46 -0.81
C TYR A 162 15.05 4.22 -0.14
N ALA A 163 15.42 3.25 -0.98
CA ALA A 163 16.01 1.98 -0.56
C ALA A 163 17.22 1.60 -1.43
N GLY A 164 18.00 2.61 -1.84
CA GLY A 164 19.22 2.45 -2.63
C GLY A 164 20.50 2.58 -1.80
N ASN A 165 21.62 2.79 -2.48
CA ASN A 165 22.94 3.01 -1.90
C ASN A 165 22.92 3.90 -0.66
N ILE A 166 23.29 3.36 0.50
CA ILE A 166 23.26 4.09 1.78
C ILE A 166 24.11 5.37 1.77
N ALA A 167 25.15 5.43 0.93
CA ALA A 167 26.01 6.60 0.79
C ALA A 167 25.28 7.83 0.21
N ASN A 168 24.10 7.64 -0.41
CA ASN A 168 23.28 8.70 -0.96
C ASN A 168 22.21 9.22 0.01
N GLN A 169 21.92 8.51 1.11
CA GLN A 169 20.76 8.84 1.97
C GLN A 169 20.77 10.28 2.47
N LYS A 170 21.95 10.82 2.81
CA LYS A 170 22.08 12.22 3.23
C LYS A 170 21.69 13.19 2.13
N GLU A 171 22.21 12.98 0.91
CA GLU A 171 21.90 13.83 -0.24
C GLU A 171 20.43 13.69 -0.67
N VAL A 172 19.86 12.49 -0.60
CA VAL A 172 18.42 12.27 -0.81
C VAL A 172 17.59 13.04 0.20
N SER A 173 17.97 13.03 1.48
CA SER A 173 17.29 13.82 2.52
C SER A 173 17.33 15.32 2.19
N GLU A 174 18.48 15.82 1.76
CA GLU A 174 18.65 17.22 1.36
C GLU A 174 17.79 17.60 0.13
N ILE A 175 17.65 16.69 -0.84
CA ILE A 175 16.78 16.87 -2.02
C ILE A 175 15.31 17.03 -1.60
N PHE A 176 14.87 16.26 -0.61
CA PHE A 176 13.48 16.27 -0.11
C PHE A 176 13.26 17.20 1.08
N ARG A 177 14.20 18.09 1.44
CA ARG A 177 14.11 18.96 2.63
C ARG A 177 12.82 19.80 2.80
N ASN A 178 12.11 20.05 1.70
CA ASN A 178 10.86 20.82 1.69
C ASN A 178 9.61 19.91 1.62
N GLN A 179 9.81 18.59 1.64
CA GLN A 179 8.83 17.51 1.47
C GLN A 179 9.23 16.32 2.38
N GLU A 180 9.88 16.59 3.52
CA GLU A 180 10.49 15.57 4.38
C GLU A 180 9.44 14.62 4.95
N GLU A 181 8.22 15.10 5.18
CA GLU A 181 7.09 14.30 5.67
C GLU A 181 6.66 13.19 4.71
N TYR A 182 7.05 13.29 3.43
CA TYR A 182 6.77 12.29 2.41
C TYR A 182 7.97 11.38 2.14
N LEU A 183 9.16 11.68 2.68
CA LEU A 183 10.35 10.87 2.44
C LEU A 183 10.52 9.78 3.51
N TYR A 184 10.66 8.55 3.05
CA TYR A 184 10.99 7.40 3.87
C TYR A 184 12.34 6.85 3.42
N LEU A 185 13.24 6.61 4.37
CA LEU A 185 14.56 6.02 4.12
C LEU A 185 14.62 4.65 4.78
N CYS A 186 15.26 3.69 4.12
CA CYS A 186 15.55 2.39 4.71
C CYS A 186 16.88 1.84 4.21
N SER A 187 17.27 0.67 4.74
CA SER A 187 18.42 -0.07 4.21
C SER A 187 18.25 -0.37 2.72
N ASN A 188 19.38 -0.47 2.02
CA ASN A 188 19.40 -0.80 0.61
C ASN A 188 18.78 -2.18 0.36
N VAL A 189 17.86 -2.30 -0.61
CA VAL A 189 17.27 -3.59 -0.96
C VAL A 189 18.25 -4.54 -1.66
N TYR A 190 19.35 -3.98 -2.20
CA TYR A 190 20.41 -4.73 -2.88
C TYR A 190 21.79 -4.15 -2.49
N PRO A 191 22.22 -4.32 -1.22
CA PRO A 191 23.40 -3.65 -0.68
C PRO A 191 24.71 -4.15 -1.30
N LYS A 192 24.74 -5.38 -1.81
CA LYS A 192 25.88 -6.00 -2.50
C LYS A 192 25.39 -6.85 -3.65
N ILE A 193 26.29 -7.16 -4.58
CA ILE A 193 26.00 -8.09 -5.68
C ILE A 193 25.54 -9.43 -5.10
N ASP A 194 24.41 -9.92 -5.63
CA ASP A 194 23.70 -11.14 -5.25
C ASP A 194 23.21 -11.21 -3.80
N GLN A 195 23.09 -10.05 -3.13
CA GLN A 195 22.52 -9.95 -1.79
C GLN A 195 21.22 -9.14 -1.82
N LEU A 196 20.09 -9.76 -1.46
CA LEU A 196 18.79 -9.10 -1.33
C LEU A 196 18.45 -8.85 0.14
N GLN A 197 17.97 -7.65 0.46
CA GLN A 197 17.53 -7.25 1.80
C GLN A 197 16.22 -6.46 1.74
N VAL A 198 15.10 -7.17 1.54
CA VAL A 198 13.81 -6.54 1.20
C VAL A 198 12.88 -6.30 2.39
N ASP A 199 13.17 -6.87 3.55
CA ASP A 199 12.21 -6.93 4.67
C ASP A 199 11.90 -5.56 5.28
N GLU A 200 12.90 -4.69 5.41
CA GLU A 200 12.70 -3.35 5.95
C GLU A 200 11.85 -2.49 5.01
N ALA A 201 12.22 -2.47 3.72
CA ALA A 201 11.45 -1.80 2.68
C ALA A 201 10.00 -2.30 2.65
N ARG A 202 9.79 -3.63 2.69
CA ARG A 202 8.44 -4.23 2.72
C ARG A 202 7.60 -3.70 3.89
N LYS A 203 8.15 -3.70 5.11
CA LYS A 203 7.45 -3.22 6.31
C LYS A 203 7.08 -1.74 6.21
N ILE A 204 8.00 -0.92 5.67
CA ILE A 204 7.73 0.50 5.48
C ILE A 204 6.63 0.70 4.45
N ILE A 205 6.65 -0.02 3.33
CA ILE A 205 5.60 0.06 2.31
C ILE A 205 4.22 -0.27 2.92
N GLN A 206 4.12 -1.34 3.72
CA GLN A 206 2.87 -1.71 4.41
C GLN A 206 2.41 -0.61 5.37
N LYS A 207 3.31 -0.14 6.25
CA LYS A 207 3.01 0.91 7.22
C LYS A 207 2.55 2.21 6.54
N VAL A 208 3.26 2.64 5.49
CA VAL A 208 2.91 3.84 4.73
C VAL A 208 1.52 3.72 4.13
N PHE A 209 1.19 2.56 3.56
CA PHE A 209 -0.14 2.32 3.02
C PHE A 209 -1.21 2.39 4.11
N GLU A 210 -1.01 1.72 5.25
CA GLU A 210 -1.95 1.76 6.38
C GLU A 210 -2.21 3.18 6.89
N GLU A 211 -1.16 4.00 7.04
CA GLU A 211 -1.27 5.39 7.51
C GLU A 211 -2.00 6.30 6.50
N HIS A 212 -1.91 6.00 5.21
CA HIS A 212 -2.47 6.84 4.14
C HIS A 212 -3.84 6.36 3.60
N ILE A 213 -4.28 5.13 3.92
CA ILE A 213 -5.64 4.65 3.64
C ILE A 213 -6.70 5.49 4.36
N THR A 214 -6.40 6.00 5.57
CA THR A 214 -7.38 6.69 6.42
C THR A 214 -7.61 8.17 6.08
N LYS A 215 -6.82 8.73 5.15
CA LYS A 215 -6.85 10.16 4.77
C LYS A 215 -7.44 10.42 3.37
N ALA A 216 -7.93 9.38 2.70
CA ALA A 216 -8.52 9.44 1.36
C ALA A 216 -10.02 9.73 1.40
#